data_AF-A0AAW8KQ81-F1
#
_entry.id   AF-A0AAW8KQ81-F1
#
_cell.length_a   1.000
_cell.length_b   1.000
_cell.length_c   1.000
_cell.angle_alpha   90.00
_cell.angle_beta   90.00
_cell.angle_gamma   90.00
#
_symmetry.space_group_name_H-M   'P 1'
#
loop_
_entity.id
_entity.type
_entity.pdbx_description
1 polymer ?
#
loop_
_entity_poly.entity_id
_entity_poly.type
_entity_poly.pdbx_seq_one_letter_code
_entity_poly.pdbx_strand_id
1 'polypeptide(L)'
;MSKNKGKQFLEGDLLGSHHMTEQEEEKLQRSLTNRHIQMIAIGGAIGTGLFMGSGKTLSVSGTSIVLTYLIIGFFFFFVMRAMGELLLA
;
A
#
# COMPACT_ATOMS: atom_id res chain seq x y z
N MET A 1 59.99 -5.89 -32.58
CA MET A 1 60.03 -5.87 -31.10
C MET A 1 59.17 -4.72 -30.56
N SER A 2 57.97 -5.05 -30.09
CA SER A 2 57.25 -4.46 -28.96
C SER A 2 57.30 -2.93 -28.72
N LYS A 3 56.36 -2.16 -29.28
CA LYS A 3 56.04 -0.81 -28.76
C LYS A 3 54.55 -0.47 -28.64
N ASN A 4 53.65 -1.44 -28.82
CA ASN A 4 52.19 -1.22 -28.68
C ASN A 4 51.54 -2.28 -27.77
N LYS A 5 52.12 -2.50 -26.59
CA LYS A 5 51.51 -3.27 -25.49
C LYS A 5 51.20 -2.44 -24.25
N GLY A 6 51.82 -1.26 -24.09
CA GLY A 6 51.59 -0.41 -22.92
C GLY A 6 50.27 0.38 -22.93
N LYS A 7 49.69 0.65 -24.11
CA LYS A 7 48.43 1.42 -24.20
C LYS A 7 47.18 0.55 -24.02
N GLN A 8 47.26 -0.74 -24.36
CA GLN A 8 46.17 -1.70 -24.14
C GLN A 8 45.97 -2.04 -22.66
N PHE A 9 47.00 -1.87 -21.83
CA PHE A 9 46.92 -2.14 -20.39
C PHE A 9 46.22 -1.00 -19.63
N LEU A 10 46.35 0.26 -20.08
CA LEU A 10 45.76 1.41 -19.37
C LEU A 10 44.28 1.62 -19.68
N GLU A 11 43.76 1.10 -20.79
CA GLU A 11 42.32 1.11 -21.10
C GLU A 11 41.55 -0.05 -20.43
N GLY A 12 42.23 -1.15 -20.08
CA GLY A 12 41.62 -2.33 -19.47
C GLY A 12 41.26 -2.18 -17.99
N ASP A 13 41.96 -1.30 -17.26
CA ASP A 13 41.80 -1.13 -15.80
C ASP A 13 40.86 0.04 -15.41
N LEU A 14 40.34 0.80 -16.39
CA LEU A 14 39.41 1.93 -16.15
C LEU A 14 37.93 1.57 -16.32
N LEU A 15 37.61 0.31 -16.64
CA LEU A 15 36.23 -0.15 -16.94
C LEU A 15 35.69 -1.22 -15.99
N GLY A 16 36.28 -1.42 -14.82
CA GLY A 16 35.75 -2.43 -13.92
C GLY A 16 36.29 -2.38 -12.51
N SER A 17 35.79 -1.44 -11.70
CA SER A 17 35.78 -1.62 -10.24
C SER A 17 34.85 -0.65 -9.54
N HIS A 18 33.75 -1.22 -9.03
CA HIS A 18 32.99 -0.79 -7.86
C HIS A 18 32.08 0.45 -7.99
N HIS A 19 30.99 0.30 -8.74
CA HIS A 19 29.73 0.93 -8.33
C HIS A 19 29.14 0.10 -7.18
N MET A 20 29.38 0.57 -5.96
CA MET A 20 28.65 0.16 -4.77
C MET A 20 27.22 0.72 -4.86
N THR A 21 26.28 -0.12 -5.28
CA THR A 21 24.88 -0.04 -4.87
C THR A 21 24.24 -1.38 -5.21
N GLU A 22 24.62 -2.43 -4.50
CA GLU A 22 23.62 -3.43 -4.14
C GLU A 22 22.63 -2.72 -3.21
N GLN A 23 21.69 -1.99 -3.81
CA GLN A 23 20.36 -1.95 -3.26
C GLN A 23 19.89 -3.38 -3.37
N GLU A 24 20.15 -4.16 -2.32
CA GLU A 24 19.32 -5.31 -1.99
C GLU A 24 17.94 -4.69 -1.76
N GLU A 25 17.21 -4.47 -2.86
CA GLU A 25 15.78 -4.27 -2.83
C GLU A 25 15.27 -5.52 -2.15
N GLU A 26 15.03 -5.41 -0.84
CA GLU A 26 14.39 -6.42 -0.03
C GLU A 26 13.04 -6.66 -0.71
N LYS A 27 13.04 -7.60 -1.65
CA LYS A 27 11.96 -7.80 -2.61
C LYS A 27 10.86 -8.47 -1.80
N LEU A 28 10.06 -7.65 -1.13
CA LEU A 28 8.91 -8.06 -0.36
C LEU A 28 8.16 -9.08 -1.19
N GLN A 29 8.18 -10.33 -0.72
CA GLN A 29 7.45 -11.41 -1.35
C GLN A 29 5.98 -11.00 -1.31
N ARG A 30 5.43 -10.63 -2.47
CA ARG A 30 4.02 -10.28 -2.63
C ARG A 30 3.17 -11.53 -2.53
N SER A 31 3.08 -12.06 -1.31
CA SER A 31 2.32 -13.25 -0.94
C SER A 31 0.90 -12.90 -0.46
N LEU A 32 0.62 -11.61 -0.22
CA LEU A 32 -0.71 -11.15 0.18
C LEU A 32 -1.69 -11.24 -0.99
N THR A 33 -2.43 -12.34 -0.98
CA THR A 33 -3.55 -12.55 -1.89
C THR A 33 -4.64 -11.50 -1.66
N ASN A 34 -5.46 -11.24 -2.68
CA ASN A 34 -6.56 -10.27 -2.62
C ASN A 34 -7.48 -10.53 -1.40
N ARG A 35 -7.66 -11.80 -1.02
CA ARG A 35 -8.41 -12.21 0.18
C ARG A 35 -7.78 -11.74 1.49
N HIS A 36 -6.45 -11.80 1.62
CA HIS A 36 -5.76 -11.30 2.83
C HIS A 36 -5.91 -9.79 2.96
N ILE A 37 -5.78 -9.06 1.86
CA ILE A 37 -5.93 -7.60 1.84
C ILE A 37 -7.36 -7.21 2.24
N GLN A 38 -8.37 -7.92 1.73
CA GLN A 38 -9.77 -7.71 2.14
C GLN A 38 -10.00 -8.03 3.62
N MET A 39 -9.42 -9.11 4.15
CA MET A 39 -9.53 -9.45 5.58
C MET A 39 -8.88 -8.40 6.47
N ILE A 40 -7.73 -7.83 6.05
CA ILE A 40 -7.08 -6.72 6.76
C ILE A 40 -7.97 -5.47 6.74
N ALA A 41 -8.54 -5.13 5.58
CA ALA A 41 -9.44 -3.99 5.44
C ALA A 41 -10.71 -4.14 6.30
N ILE A 42 -11.37 -5.30 6.26
CA ILE A 42 -12.56 -5.61 7.06
C ILE A 42 -12.20 -5.62 8.56
N GLY A 43 -11.08 -6.24 8.93
CA GLY A 43 -10.61 -6.30 10.31
C GLY A 43 -10.30 -4.93 10.89
N GLY A 44 -9.66 -4.04 10.13
CA GLY A 44 -9.40 -2.66 10.55
C GLY A 44 -10.68 -1.83 10.66
N ALA A 45 -11.59 -1.94 9.67
CA ALA A 45 -12.85 -1.19 9.66
C ALA A 45 -13.81 -1.62 10.78
N ILE A 46 -13.95 -2.92 11.04
CA ILE A 46 -14.80 -3.43 12.12
C ILE A 46 -14.14 -3.23 13.50
N GLY A 47 -12.82 -3.40 13.59
CA GLY A 47 -12.04 -3.27 14.82
C GLY A 47 -12.11 -1.88 15.43
N THR A 48 -11.18 -0.99 15.10
CA THR A 48 -11.18 0.36 15.69
C THR A 48 -12.29 1.25 15.12
N GLY A 49 -12.64 1.09 13.84
CA GLY A 49 -13.64 1.92 13.16
C GLY A 49 -15.03 1.81 13.77
N LEU A 50 -15.62 0.61 13.78
CA LEU A 50 -16.94 0.40 14.37
C LEU A 50 -16.89 0.28 15.90
N PHE A 51 -15.95 -0.45 16.49
CA PHE A 51 -16.04 -0.73 17.94
C PHE A 51 -15.70 0.50 18.80
N MET A 52 -14.58 1.18 18.53
CA MET A 52 -14.17 2.39 19.27
C MET A 52 -15.04 3.60 18.90
N GLY A 53 -15.42 3.72 17.62
CA GLY A 53 -16.27 4.81 17.13
C GLY A 53 -17.72 4.71 17.61
N SER A 54 -18.31 3.51 17.56
CA SER A 54 -19.72 3.33 17.92
C SER A 54 -19.94 3.33 19.43
N GLY A 55 -18.99 2.89 20.25
CA GLY A 55 -19.18 2.82 21.72
C GLY A 55 -19.56 4.17 22.36
N LYS A 56 -18.88 5.26 21.96
CA LYS A 56 -19.22 6.62 22.41
C LYS A 56 -20.48 7.18 21.76
N THR A 57 -20.71 6.82 20.50
CA THR A 57 -21.85 7.33 19.73
C THR A 57 -23.16 6.66 20.18
N LEU A 58 -23.09 5.40 20.59
CA LEU A 58 -24.22 4.60 21.09
C LEU A 58 -24.72 5.08 22.44
N SER A 59 -23.82 5.45 23.36
CA SER A 59 -24.23 5.98 24.68
C SER A 59 -24.91 7.34 24.60
N VAL A 60 -24.54 8.18 23.62
CA VAL A 60 -25.09 9.54 23.45
C VAL A 60 -26.34 9.56 22.57
N SER A 61 -26.42 8.72 21.53
CA SER A 61 -27.47 8.83 20.52
C SER A 61 -28.75 8.05 20.85
N GLY A 62 -28.68 7.04 21.73
CA GLY A 62 -29.83 6.17 22.01
C GLY A 62 -30.40 5.54 20.74
N THR A 63 -31.72 5.44 20.62
CA THR A 63 -32.39 4.76 19.48
C THR A 63 -32.15 5.46 18.12
N SER A 64 -31.79 6.75 18.10
CA SER A 64 -31.58 7.48 16.84
C SER A 64 -30.33 7.05 16.08
N ILE A 65 -29.44 6.27 16.71
CA ILE A 65 -28.22 5.77 16.08
C ILE A 65 -28.49 5.01 14.78
N VAL A 66 -29.57 4.22 14.74
CA VAL A 66 -29.94 3.43 13.54
C VAL A 66 -30.27 4.35 12.37
N LEU A 67 -30.99 5.43 12.64
CA LEU A 67 -31.37 6.41 11.61
C LEU A 67 -30.15 7.18 11.11
N THR A 68 -29.27 7.60 12.02
CA THR A 68 -28.02 8.30 11.69
C THR A 68 -27.09 7.43 10.84
N TYR A 69 -26.88 6.16 11.19
CA TYR A 69 -26.10 5.23 10.37
C TYR A 69 -26.74 4.96 9.01
N LEU A 70 -28.07 4.94 8.91
CA LEU A 70 -28.76 4.79 7.62
C LEU A 70 -28.49 5.98 6.69
N ILE A 71 -28.62 7.21 7.20
CA ILE A 71 -28.39 8.42 6.39
C ILE A 71 -26.91 8.52 6.00
N ILE A 72 -25.98 8.32 6.93
CA ILE A 72 -24.55 8.35 6.65
C ILE A 72 -24.17 7.24 5.67
N GLY A 73 -24.68 6.03 5.89
CA GLY A 73 -24.48 4.87 5.01
C GLY A 73 -24.99 5.12 3.60
N PHE A 74 -26.11 5.82 3.44
CA PHE A 74 -26.64 6.21 2.15
C PHE A 74 -25.66 7.12 1.38
N PHE A 75 -25.11 8.17 2.02
CA PHE A 75 -24.10 9.01 1.37
C PHE A 75 -22.79 8.25 1.11
N PHE A 76 -22.34 7.41 2.05
CA PHE A 76 -21.15 6.57 1.90
C PHE A 76 -21.27 5.57 0.74
N PHE A 77 -22.48 5.07 0.45
CA PHE A 77 -22.73 4.22 -0.70
C PHE A 77 -22.38 4.94 -2.02
N PHE A 78 -22.75 6.22 -2.17
CA PHE A 78 -22.38 6.99 -3.36
C PHE A 78 -20.87 7.22 -3.45
N VAL A 79 -20.21 7.52 -2.33
CA VAL A 79 -18.75 7.70 -2.29
C VAL A 79 -18.04 6.41 -2.70
N MET A 80 -18.46 5.26 -2.14
CA MET A 80 -17.88 3.96 -2.49
C MET A 80 -18.17 3.57 -3.94
N ARG A 81 -19.35 3.90 -4.47
CA ARG A 81 -19.69 3.72 -5.88
C ARG A 81 -18.71 4.50 -6.78
N ALA A 82 -18.44 5.76 -6.45
CA ALA A 82 -17.51 6.62 -7.19
C ALA A 82 -16.05 6.14 -7.07
N MET A 83 -15.61 5.74 -5.87
CA MET A 83 -14.27 5.15 -5.68
C MET A 83 -14.11 3.84 -6.45
N GLY A 84 -15.16 3.01 -6.53
CA GLY A 84 -15.16 1.80 -7.33
C GLY A 84 -15.02 2.08 -8.82
N GLU A 85 -15.67 3.14 -9.33
CA GLU A 85 -15.49 3.58 -10.72
C GLU A 85 -14.08 4.11 -10.99
N LEU A 86 -13.48 4.84 -10.04
CA LEU A 86 -12.09 5.31 -10.14
C LEU A 86 -11.05 4.18 -10.14
N LEU A 87 -11.36 3.04 -9.53
CA LEU A 87 -10.50 1.86 -9.58
C LEU A 87 -10.67 1.04 -10.88
N LEU A 88 -11.76 1.27 -11.61
CA LEU A 88 -12.10 0.56 -12.84
C LEU A 88 -11.65 1.34 -14.09
N ALA A 89 -11.51 2.66 -13.96
CA ALA A 89 -10.89 3.57 -14.94
C ALA A 89 -9.35 3.52 -14.87
#